data_AF-A0A957BB15-F1
#
_entry.id   AF-A0A957BB15-F1
#
_cell.length_a   1.000
_cell.length_b   1.000
_cell.length_c   1.000
_cell.angle_alpha   90.00
_cell.angle_beta   90.00
_cell.angle_gamma   90.00
#
_symmetry.space_group_name_H-M   'P 1'
#
loop_
_entity.id
_entity.type
_entity.pdbx_description
1 polymer ?
#
loop_
_entity_poly.entity_id
_entity_poly.type
_entity_poly.pdbx_seq_one_letter_code
_entity_poly.pdbx_strand_id
1 'polypeptide(L)'
;MHTANKSIWHTWRIGGVSFKQDRRVLPVLLLLLGIGIAVLILSVSYGEYEISPLDVLRTLLSIDTGDSRHQLVVFTFRLPRILVAFFVGAALSTSGAILQGITRNPLADPGILGVTSGASLVAVAAIVWFDVPLEWLPIATFVGALLMALAIFALAWKGGSAPVRLILVGVGLGAVATALTNLMLVFGEINAVQEASVWLAGSVYGSNWQHVHTIALWLAVLLTLAVLMARQLNTLNLGDDIARGLGVRVEVQRVVLLGISVALAAVSVSVAGTIGFVGLVAPHIAR
;
A
#
# COMPACT_ATOMS: atom_id res chain seq x y z
N MET A 1 47.07 -17.68 -4.70
CA MET A 1 46.68 -16.62 -5.66
C MET A 1 45.41 -15.97 -5.14
N HIS A 2 45.55 -14.80 -4.55
CA HIS A 2 44.53 -14.05 -3.83
C HIS A 2 43.55 -13.44 -4.85
N THR A 3 42.36 -14.02 -5.04
CA THR A 3 41.31 -13.36 -5.81
C THR A 3 40.76 -12.21 -4.97
N ALA A 4 41.18 -11.00 -5.33
CA ALA A 4 40.70 -9.76 -4.75
C ALA A 4 39.17 -9.78 -4.68
N ASN A 5 38.66 -9.69 -3.44
CA ASN A 5 37.26 -9.50 -3.11
C ASN A 5 36.80 -8.18 -3.77
N LYS A 6 36.30 -8.26 -5.01
CA LYS A 6 35.71 -7.12 -5.72
C LYS A 6 34.58 -6.62 -4.84
N SER A 7 34.75 -5.44 -4.25
CA SER A 7 33.79 -4.87 -3.30
C SER A 7 32.39 -4.93 -3.88
N ILE A 8 31.54 -5.75 -3.28
CA ILE A 8 30.13 -6.00 -3.68
C ILE A 8 29.30 -4.71 -3.56
N TRP A 9 29.83 -3.71 -2.84
CA TRP A 9 29.16 -2.48 -2.44
C TRP A 9 29.70 -1.26 -3.20
N HIS A 10 28.80 -0.47 -3.77
CA HIS A 10 29.04 0.93 -4.11
C HIS A 10 28.78 1.79 -2.88
N THR A 11 29.79 2.54 -2.46
CA THR A 11 29.65 3.56 -1.42
C THR A 11 29.47 4.93 -2.06
N TRP A 12 28.28 5.51 -1.94
CA TRP A 12 28.04 6.91 -2.28
C TRP A 12 28.20 7.76 -1.03
N ARG A 13 29.08 8.77 -1.07
CA ARG A 13 29.21 9.77 -0.01
C ARG A 13 28.77 11.12 -0.58
N ILE A 14 27.68 11.67 -0.05
CA ILE A 14 27.23 13.03 -0.36
C ILE A 14 27.22 13.77 0.97
N GLY A 15 28.20 14.65 1.18
CA GLY A 15 28.40 15.34 2.46
C GLY A 15 28.62 14.36 3.63
N GLY A 16 27.89 14.57 4.73
CA GLY A 16 27.94 13.70 5.93
C GLY A 16 27.18 12.37 5.79
N VAL A 17 26.54 12.09 4.66
CA VAL A 17 25.69 10.89 4.47
C VAL A 17 26.42 9.89 3.59
N SER A 18 26.55 8.64 4.07
CA SER A 18 27.12 7.52 3.29
C SER A 18 26.05 6.47 2.99
N PHE A 19 25.84 6.12 1.73
CA PHE A 19 24.98 5.02 1.28
C PHE A 19 25.84 3.86 0.79
N LYS A 20 25.52 2.64 1.22
CA LYS A 20 26.09 1.40 0.69
C LYS A 20 25.02 0.69 -0.12
N GLN A 21 25.26 0.50 -1.42
CA GLN A 21 24.33 -0.18 -2.32
C GLN A 21 25.03 -1.37 -2.95
N ASP A 22 24.40 -2.54 -2.91
CA ASP A 22 24.91 -3.72 -3.61
C ASP A 22 24.85 -3.49 -5.13
N ARG A 23 25.91 -3.88 -5.85
CA ARG A 23 26.01 -3.81 -7.31
C ARG A 23 24.85 -4.47 -8.05
N ARG A 24 24.19 -5.45 -7.45
CA ARG A 24 23.05 -6.17 -8.03
C ARG A 24 21.74 -5.38 -7.97
N VAL A 25 21.63 -4.38 -7.09
CA VAL A 25 20.39 -3.63 -6.88
C VAL A 25 20.03 -2.81 -8.11
N LEU A 26 20.98 -2.07 -8.68
CA LEU A 26 20.71 -1.22 -9.84
C LEU A 26 20.20 -1.98 -11.08
N PRO A 27 20.84 -3.07 -11.55
CA PRO A 27 20.34 -3.81 -12.71
C PRO A 27 18.99 -4.48 -12.44
N VAL A 28 18.74 -4.97 -11.22
CA VAL A 28 17.44 -5.55 -10.84
C VAL A 28 16.34 -4.47 -10.85
N LEU A 29 16.61 -3.28 -10.31
CA LEU A 29 15.65 -2.17 -10.34
C LEU A 29 15.35 -1.70 -11.77
N LEU A 30 16.36 -1.61 -12.64
CA LEU A 30 16.15 -1.27 -14.05
C LEU A 30 15.34 -2.34 -14.79
N LEU A 31 15.60 -3.62 -14.52
CA LEU A 31 14.82 -4.72 -15.09
C LEU A 31 13.36 -4.67 -14.62
N LEU A 32 13.11 -4.50 -13.33
CA LEU A 32 11.76 -4.40 -12.77
C LEU A 32 11.02 -3.16 -13.29
N LEU A 33 11.73 -2.03 -13.46
CA LEU A 33 11.17 -0.84 -14.09
C LEU A 33 10.76 -1.12 -15.54
N GLY A 34 11.62 -1.79 -16.32
CA GLY A 34 11.32 -2.19 -17.70
C GLY A 34 10.10 -3.11 -17.79
N ILE A 35 10.03 -4.12 -16.91
CA ILE A 35 8.86 -5.02 -16.81
C ILE A 35 7.61 -4.22 -16.43
N GLY A 36 7.71 -3.33 -15.45
CA GLY A 36 6.61 -2.45 -15.04
C GLY A 36 6.07 -1.63 -16.20
N ILE A 37 6.94 -0.95 -16.95
CA ILE A 37 6.56 -0.16 -18.13
C ILE A 37 5.89 -1.03 -19.20
N ALA A 38 6.45 -2.22 -19.48
CA ALA A 38 5.85 -3.14 -20.44
C ALA A 38 4.44 -3.59 -20.01
N VAL A 39 4.26 -3.94 -18.73
CA VAL A 39 2.95 -4.30 -18.17
C VAL A 39 1.97 -3.14 -18.24
N LEU A 40 2.40 -1.91 -17.96
CA LEU A 40 1.57 -0.71 -18.10
C LEU A 40 1.07 -0.54 -19.55
N ILE A 41 1.96 -0.62 -20.54
CA ILE A 41 1.60 -0.48 -21.96
C ILE A 41 0.62 -1.58 -22.39
N LEU A 42 0.92 -2.84 -22.04
CA LEU A 42 0.04 -3.96 -22.33
C LEU A 42 -1.33 -3.80 -21.65
N SER A 43 -1.35 -3.39 -20.38
CA SER A 43 -2.59 -3.16 -19.64
C SER A 43 -3.44 -2.03 -20.23
N VAL A 44 -2.83 -0.99 -20.82
CA VAL A 44 -3.57 0.06 -21.54
C VAL A 44 -4.08 -0.46 -22.89
N SER A 45 -3.37 -1.39 -23.52
CA SER A 45 -3.75 -1.96 -24.82
C SER A 45 -4.99 -2.85 -24.71
N TYR A 46 -5.10 -3.61 -23.62
CA TYR A 46 -6.24 -4.51 -23.36
C TYR A 46 -7.47 -3.79 -22.78
N GLY A 47 -8.65 -4.11 -23.31
CA GLY A 47 -9.96 -3.67 -22.81
C GLY A 47 -11.05 -3.89 -23.86
N GLU A 48 -12.29 -3.48 -23.58
CA GLU A 48 -13.43 -3.63 -24.51
C GLU A 48 -13.18 -2.99 -25.89
N TYR A 49 -12.38 -1.92 -25.91
CA TYR A 49 -11.89 -1.28 -27.12
C TYR A 49 -10.42 -1.67 -27.34
N GLU A 50 -10.13 -2.57 -28.26
CA GLU A 50 -8.73 -2.98 -28.50
C GLU A 50 -7.93 -1.82 -29.11
N ILE A 51 -6.79 -1.51 -28.49
CA ILE A 51 -5.84 -0.50 -28.99
C ILE A 51 -4.49 -1.20 -29.15
N SER A 52 -3.89 -1.12 -30.34
CA SER A 52 -2.56 -1.67 -30.56
C SER A 52 -1.54 -1.04 -29.60
N PRO A 53 -0.57 -1.80 -29.04
CA PRO A 53 0.47 -1.26 -28.18
C PRO A 53 1.25 -0.09 -28.80
N LEU A 54 1.40 -0.10 -30.13
CA LEU A 54 2.03 1.01 -30.86
C LEU A 54 1.17 2.27 -30.84
N ASP A 55 -0.14 2.13 -30.98
CA ASP A 55 -1.07 3.25 -30.95
C ASP A 55 -1.28 3.77 -29.53
N VAL A 56 -1.16 2.92 -28.51
CA VAL A 56 -1.04 3.37 -27.12
C VAL A 56 0.19 4.26 -26.94
N LEU A 57 1.36 3.82 -27.43
CA LEU A 57 2.59 4.62 -27.31
C LEU A 57 2.48 5.95 -28.07
N ARG A 58 1.94 5.93 -29.29
CA ARG A 58 1.67 7.16 -30.07
C ARG A 58 0.72 8.09 -29.32
N THR A 59 -0.37 7.55 -28.77
CA THR A 59 -1.35 8.32 -27.99
C THR A 59 -0.71 8.94 -26.75
N LEU A 60 0.13 8.20 -26.02
CA LEU A 60 0.88 8.72 -24.86
C LEU A 60 1.86 9.84 -25.25
N LEU A 61 2.48 9.74 -26.43
CA LEU A 61 3.37 10.76 -26.99
C LEU A 61 2.61 11.91 -27.69
N SER A 62 1.28 11.95 -27.61
CA SER A 62 0.43 12.92 -28.31
C SER A 62 0.64 12.94 -29.84
N ILE A 63 1.06 11.82 -30.40
CA ILE A 63 1.17 11.58 -31.84
C ILE A 63 -0.20 11.13 -32.34
N ASP A 64 -0.65 11.71 -33.45
CA ASP A 64 -1.92 11.35 -34.06
C ASP A 64 -1.93 9.88 -34.48
N THR A 65 -2.98 9.16 -34.07
CA THR A 65 -3.20 7.74 -34.38
C THR A 65 -4.33 7.55 -35.40
N GLY A 66 -4.97 8.63 -35.86
CA GLY A 66 -6.09 8.58 -36.80
C GLY A 66 -7.46 8.26 -36.17
N ASP A 67 -7.50 7.93 -34.86
CA ASP A 67 -8.74 7.75 -34.10
C ASP A 67 -8.74 8.62 -32.83
N SER A 68 -9.58 9.64 -32.80
CA SER A 68 -9.71 10.57 -31.68
C SER A 68 -10.22 9.88 -30.40
N ARG A 69 -10.84 8.70 -30.49
CA ARG A 69 -11.32 7.93 -29.32
C ARG A 69 -10.18 7.35 -28.50
N HIS A 70 -9.00 7.13 -29.10
CA HIS A 70 -7.83 6.63 -28.38
C HIS A 70 -7.43 7.55 -27.24
N GLN A 71 -7.45 8.87 -27.43
CA GLN A 71 -7.12 9.82 -26.37
C GLN A 71 -8.08 9.71 -25.19
N LEU A 72 -9.39 9.66 -25.46
CA LEU A 72 -10.41 9.54 -24.42
C LEU A 72 -10.24 8.22 -23.65
N VAL A 73 -10.14 7.09 -24.36
CA VAL A 73 -10.02 5.76 -23.74
C VAL A 73 -8.73 5.66 -22.91
N VAL A 74 -7.59 6.08 -23.47
CA VAL A 74 -6.29 6.00 -22.81
C VAL A 74 -6.24 6.95 -21.61
N PHE A 75 -6.44 8.26 -21.80
CA PHE A 75 -6.20 9.24 -20.74
C PHE A 75 -7.34 9.35 -19.73
N THR A 76 -8.59 9.09 -20.11
CA THR A 76 -9.73 9.31 -19.20
C THR A 76 -10.10 8.06 -18.43
N PHE A 77 -10.00 6.88 -19.05
CA PHE A 77 -10.48 5.63 -18.44
C PHE A 77 -9.36 4.68 -18.03
N ARG A 78 -8.35 4.44 -18.89
CA ARG A 78 -7.35 3.39 -18.65
C ARG A 78 -6.18 3.86 -17.80
N LEU A 79 -5.56 4.98 -18.17
CA LEU A 79 -4.35 5.45 -17.53
C LEU A 79 -4.55 5.78 -16.05
N PRO A 80 -5.63 6.47 -15.61
CA PRO A 80 -5.87 6.72 -14.20
C PRO A 80 -6.04 5.44 -13.39
N ARG A 81 -6.83 4.49 -13.88
CA ARG A 81 -7.06 3.19 -13.26
C ARG A 81 -5.77 2.41 -13.06
N ILE A 82 -4.93 2.36 -14.09
CA ILE A 82 -3.68 1.60 -14.06
C ILE A 82 -2.66 2.27 -13.11
N LEU A 83 -2.57 3.60 -13.12
CA LEU A 83 -1.70 4.34 -12.20
C LEU A 83 -2.14 4.17 -10.74
N VAL A 84 -3.45 4.22 -10.46
CA VAL A 84 -3.98 3.93 -9.13
C VAL A 84 -3.61 2.51 -8.71
N ALA A 85 -3.81 1.50 -9.57
CA ALA A 85 -3.43 0.11 -9.26
C ALA A 85 -1.93 -0.03 -8.95
N PHE A 86 -1.08 0.64 -9.72
CA PHE A 86 0.37 0.66 -9.49
C PHE A 86 0.72 1.29 -8.14
N PHE A 87 0.15 2.46 -7.82
CA PHE A 87 0.41 3.17 -6.57
C PHE A 87 -0.14 2.44 -5.34
N VAL A 88 -1.33 1.85 -5.44
CA VAL A 88 -1.89 0.98 -4.38
C VAL A 88 -0.99 -0.22 -4.16
N GLY A 89 -0.50 -0.87 -5.23
CA GLY A 89 0.44 -1.98 -5.12
C GLY A 89 1.75 -1.59 -4.42
N ALA A 90 2.32 -0.44 -4.76
CA ALA A 90 3.52 0.10 -4.12
C ALA A 90 3.29 0.44 -2.63
N ALA A 91 2.13 1.02 -2.30
CA ALA A 91 1.76 1.36 -0.95
C ALA A 91 1.56 0.12 -0.06
N LEU A 92 0.76 -0.84 -0.52
CA LEU A 92 0.49 -2.09 0.21
C LEU A 92 1.76 -2.94 0.39
N SER A 93 2.57 -3.09 -0.66
CA SER A 93 3.83 -3.83 -0.58
C SER A 93 4.82 -3.20 0.39
N THR A 94 4.93 -1.87 0.40
CA THR A 94 5.81 -1.15 1.34
C THR A 94 5.27 -1.24 2.77
N SER A 95 3.95 -1.07 2.96
CA SER A 95 3.28 -1.25 4.25
C SER A 95 3.56 -2.64 4.84
N GLY A 96 3.40 -3.68 4.03
CA GLY A 96 3.70 -5.07 4.39
C GLY A 96 5.17 -5.31 4.68
N ALA A 97 6.10 -4.77 3.86
CA ALA A 97 7.54 -4.88 4.11
C ALA A 97 7.93 -4.30 5.48
N ILE A 98 7.43 -3.11 5.79
CA ILE A 98 7.65 -2.45 7.09
C ILE A 98 7.09 -3.31 8.22
N LEU A 99 5.85 -3.78 8.06
CA LEU A 99 5.19 -4.54 9.10
C LEU A 99 5.90 -5.87 9.38
N GLN A 100 6.27 -6.62 8.34
CA GLN A 100 7.01 -7.87 8.47
C GLN A 100 8.39 -7.67 9.10
N GLY A 101 9.05 -6.52 8.85
CA GLY A 101 10.30 -6.18 9.53
C GLY A 101 10.11 -5.83 11.00
N ILE A 102 9.08 -5.06 11.35
CA ILE A 102 8.79 -4.72 12.75
C ILE A 102 8.41 -5.96 13.57
N THR A 103 7.52 -6.80 13.01
CA THR A 103 7.01 -7.98 13.69
C THR A 103 7.98 -9.15 13.65
N ARG A 104 8.98 -9.09 12.76
CA ARG A 104 9.86 -10.23 12.43
C ARG A 104 9.03 -11.48 12.08
N ASN A 105 7.89 -11.26 11.42
CA ASN A 105 6.97 -12.30 11.01
C ASN A 105 6.66 -12.13 9.51
N PRO A 106 7.07 -13.08 8.65
CA PRO A 106 6.86 -13.00 7.21
C PRO A 106 5.37 -13.07 6.82
N LEU A 107 4.48 -13.50 7.72
CA LEU A 107 3.04 -13.55 7.50
C LEU A 107 2.32 -12.26 7.91
N ALA A 108 3.04 -11.25 8.40
CA ALA A 108 2.40 -10.00 8.79
C ALA A 108 1.93 -9.21 7.57
N ASP A 109 0.67 -8.79 7.60
CA ASP A 109 0.02 -8.00 6.55
C ASP A 109 -0.84 -6.91 7.20
N PRO A 110 -0.91 -5.69 6.64
CA PRO A 110 -1.73 -4.61 7.19
C PRO A 110 -3.22 -4.96 7.29
N GLY A 111 -3.73 -5.82 6.41
CA GLY A 111 -5.09 -6.36 6.49
C GLY A 111 -5.29 -7.28 7.69
N ILE A 112 -4.29 -8.09 8.04
CA ILE A 112 -4.32 -8.96 9.23
C ILE A 112 -4.29 -8.13 10.53
N LEU A 113 -3.63 -6.97 10.52
CA LEU A 113 -3.69 -6.05 11.65
C LEU A 113 -5.10 -5.46 11.87
N GLY A 114 -6.02 -5.56 10.92
CA GLY A 114 -7.40 -5.07 11.08
C GLY A 114 -7.64 -3.66 10.53
N VAL A 115 -6.61 -2.99 9.96
CA VAL A 115 -6.75 -1.68 9.31
C VAL A 115 -7.82 -1.73 8.21
N THR A 116 -7.76 -2.78 7.39
CA THR A 116 -8.74 -3.06 6.34
C THR A 116 -10.13 -3.28 6.91
N SER A 117 -10.27 -4.05 8.00
CA SER A 117 -11.57 -4.30 8.65
C SER A 117 -12.20 -3.02 9.23
N GLY A 118 -11.39 -2.10 9.76
CA GLY A 118 -11.85 -0.79 10.21
C GLY A 118 -12.40 0.07 9.07
N ALA A 119 -11.69 0.08 7.94
CA ALA A 119 -12.15 0.75 6.72
C ALA A 119 -13.44 0.13 6.19
N SER A 120 -13.53 -1.21 6.14
CA SER A 120 -14.73 -1.96 5.75
C SER A 120 -15.95 -1.60 6.58
N LEU A 121 -15.79 -1.58 7.91
CA LEU A 121 -16.88 -1.24 8.80
C LEU A 121 -17.42 0.17 8.51
N VAL A 122 -16.52 1.14 8.34
CA VAL A 122 -16.93 2.52 8.03
C VAL A 122 -17.52 2.63 6.62
N ALA A 123 -17.00 1.90 5.64
CA ALA A 123 -17.55 1.90 4.29
C ALA A 123 -19.00 1.40 4.27
N VAL A 124 -19.25 0.25 4.91
CA VAL A 124 -20.59 -0.32 4.99
C VAL A 124 -21.52 0.56 5.81
N ALA A 125 -21.04 1.13 6.92
CA ALA A 125 -21.83 2.09 7.69
C ALA A 125 -22.24 3.30 6.83
N ALA A 126 -21.28 3.88 6.12
CA ALA A 126 -21.46 5.05 5.27
C ALA A 126 -22.47 4.79 4.14
N ILE A 127 -22.36 3.65 3.46
CA ILE A 127 -23.23 3.28 2.33
C ILE A 127 -24.62 2.85 2.82
N VAL A 128 -24.68 1.94 3.80
CA VAL A 128 -25.93 1.23 4.13
C VAL A 128 -26.82 2.01 5.10
N TRP A 129 -26.24 2.79 6.02
CA TRP A 129 -27.03 3.48 7.07
C TRP A 129 -27.02 4.99 6.97
N PHE A 130 -25.96 5.59 6.41
CA PHE A 130 -25.81 7.04 6.36
C PHE A 130 -25.98 7.66 4.97
N ASP A 131 -26.14 6.84 3.92
CA ASP A 131 -26.28 7.27 2.52
C ASP A 131 -25.24 8.34 2.13
N VAL A 132 -23.99 8.12 2.54
CA VAL A 132 -22.90 9.08 2.33
C VAL A 132 -22.56 9.11 0.85
N PRO A 133 -22.44 10.29 0.22
CA PRO A 133 -22.05 10.38 -1.18
C PRO A 133 -20.68 9.72 -1.42
N LEU A 134 -20.56 9.02 -2.55
CA LEU A 134 -19.34 8.29 -2.93
C LEU A 134 -18.05 9.12 -2.90
N GLU A 135 -18.16 10.44 -3.12
CA GLU A 135 -17.03 11.37 -3.06
C GLU A 135 -16.40 11.48 -1.66
N TRP A 136 -17.19 11.30 -0.61
CA TRP A 136 -16.75 11.37 0.79
C TRP A 136 -16.30 10.02 1.34
N LEU A 137 -16.62 8.93 0.64
CA LEU A 137 -16.31 7.57 1.05
C LEU A 137 -14.80 7.32 1.25
N PRO A 138 -13.88 7.82 0.40
CA PRO A 138 -12.45 7.70 0.64
C PRO A 138 -12.00 8.33 1.97
N ILE A 139 -12.54 9.51 2.30
CA ILE A 139 -12.19 10.20 3.55
C ILE A 139 -12.73 9.44 4.75
N ALA A 140 -14.00 9.00 4.70
CA ALA A 140 -14.62 8.24 5.77
C ALA A 140 -13.86 6.94 6.06
N THR A 141 -13.53 6.18 5.02
CA THR A 141 -12.85 4.89 5.14
C THR A 141 -11.39 5.03 5.56
N PHE A 142 -10.70 6.08 5.12
CA PHE A 142 -9.38 6.46 5.63
C PHE A 142 -9.41 6.74 7.14
N VAL A 143 -10.39 7.53 7.61
CA VAL A 143 -10.57 7.81 9.03
C VAL A 143 -10.89 6.53 9.80
N GLY A 144 -11.75 5.65 9.27
CA GLY A 144 -12.06 4.34 9.85
C GLY A 144 -10.82 3.45 10.01
N ALA A 145 -9.98 3.39 8.99
CA ALA A 145 -8.71 2.67 9.00
C ALA A 145 -7.76 3.20 10.09
N LEU A 146 -7.63 4.53 10.20
CA LEU A 146 -6.78 5.17 11.21
C LEU A 146 -7.32 4.96 12.63
N LEU A 147 -8.63 5.13 12.85
CA LEU A 147 -9.25 4.93 14.16
C LEU A 147 -9.08 3.49 14.63
N MET A 148 -9.23 2.52 13.73
CA MET A 148 -8.98 1.11 14.03
C MET A 148 -7.52 0.87 14.43
N ALA A 149 -6.57 1.39 13.65
CA ALA A 149 -5.15 1.28 13.98
C ALA A 149 -4.79 1.92 15.33
N LEU A 150 -5.38 3.09 15.63
CA LEU A 150 -5.21 3.75 16.93
C LEU A 150 -5.80 2.93 18.07
N ALA A 151 -6.98 2.33 17.89
CA ALA A 151 -7.60 1.46 18.88
C ALA A 151 -6.73 0.22 19.16
N ILE A 152 -6.20 -0.42 18.11
CA ILE A 152 -5.29 -1.57 18.24
C ILE A 152 -4.04 -1.17 19.00
N PHE A 153 -3.44 -0.04 18.63
CA PHE A 153 -2.25 0.47 19.27
C PHE A 153 -2.49 0.77 20.76
N ALA A 154 -3.57 1.47 21.09
CA ALA A 154 -3.93 1.83 22.45
C ALA A 154 -4.17 0.60 23.33
N LEU A 155 -4.88 -0.40 22.82
CA LEU A 155 -5.19 -1.64 23.57
C LEU A 155 -3.98 -2.59 23.68
N ALA A 156 -3.11 -2.60 22.68
CA ALA A 156 -1.88 -3.39 22.73
C ALA A 156 -0.81 -2.74 23.63
N TRP A 157 -0.89 -1.45 23.91
CA TRP A 157 0.11 -0.74 24.70
C TRP A 157 0.05 -1.14 26.18
N LYS A 158 1.10 -1.82 26.69
CA LYS A 158 1.32 -2.00 28.14
C LYS A 158 2.80 -1.82 28.47
N GLY A 159 3.25 -0.58 28.56
CA GLY A 159 4.66 -0.24 28.87
C GLY A 159 5.65 -0.57 27.74
N GLY A 160 5.15 -0.81 26.53
CA GLY A 160 5.92 -1.17 25.35
C GLY A 160 5.05 -1.88 24.31
N SER A 161 5.51 -1.87 23.06
CA SER A 161 4.79 -2.40 21.90
C SER A 161 5.24 -3.82 21.57
N ALA A 162 4.69 -4.82 22.27
CA ALA A 162 4.97 -6.22 21.94
C ALA A 162 4.34 -6.58 20.57
N PRO A 163 5.12 -6.94 19.53
CA PRO A 163 4.58 -7.16 18.18
C PRO A 163 3.51 -8.25 18.11
N VAL A 164 3.68 -9.32 18.89
CA VAL A 164 2.68 -10.40 19.01
C VAL A 164 1.36 -9.88 19.55
N ARG A 165 1.39 -8.96 20.51
CA ARG A 165 0.17 -8.41 21.12
C ARG A 165 -0.58 -7.49 20.15
N LEU A 166 0.16 -6.70 19.36
CA LEU A 166 -0.43 -5.89 18.29
C LEU A 166 -1.20 -6.77 17.30
N ILE A 167 -0.63 -7.92 16.91
CA ILE A 167 -1.29 -8.89 16.03
C ILE A 167 -2.54 -9.47 16.69
N LEU A 168 -2.45 -9.95 17.94
CA LEU A 168 -3.59 -10.56 18.63
C LEU A 168 -4.76 -9.58 18.84
N VAL A 169 -4.45 -8.33 19.24
CA VAL A 169 -5.46 -7.27 19.38
C VAL A 169 -6.04 -6.89 18.01
N GLY A 170 -5.20 -6.79 16.99
CA GLY A 170 -5.62 -6.51 15.61
C GLY A 170 -6.59 -7.55 15.06
N VAL A 171 -6.27 -8.84 15.21
CA VAL A 171 -7.15 -9.94 14.81
C VAL A 171 -8.46 -9.91 15.60
N GLY A 172 -8.41 -9.65 16.91
CA GLY A 172 -9.60 -9.56 17.76
C GLY A 172 -10.53 -8.40 17.36
N LEU A 173 -10.00 -7.19 17.24
CA LEU A 173 -10.78 -6.03 16.80
C LEU A 173 -11.25 -6.15 15.35
N GLY A 174 -10.43 -6.74 14.48
CA GLY A 174 -10.80 -7.04 13.10
C GLY A 174 -12.00 -7.98 13.03
N ALA A 175 -12.03 -9.03 13.86
CA ALA A 175 -13.18 -9.94 13.94
C ALA A 175 -14.45 -9.23 14.41
N VAL A 176 -14.35 -8.32 15.39
CA VAL A 176 -15.48 -7.49 15.84
C VAL A 176 -15.97 -6.58 14.71
N ALA A 177 -15.07 -5.91 14.00
CA ALA A 177 -15.43 -5.05 12.87
C ALA A 177 -16.10 -5.84 11.74
N THR A 178 -15.59 -7.03 11.41
CA THR A 178 -16.21 -7.93 10.43
C THR A 178 -17.60 -8.38 10.88
N ALA A 179 -17.78 -8.72 12.15
CA ALA A 179 -19.09 -9.11 12.69
C ALA A 179 -20.11 -7.95 12.59
N LEU A 180 -19.70 -6.73 12.94
CA LEU A 180 -20.53 -5.54 12.78
C LEU A 180 -20.84 -5.24 11.31
N THR A 181 -19.85 -5.35 10.43
CA THR A 181 -20.02 -5.20 8.97
C THR A 181 -21.08 -6.15 8.44
N ASN A 182 -20.99 -7.44 8.80
CA ASN A 182 -21.95 -8.45 8.40
C ASN A 182 -23.36 -8.18 8.95
N LEU A 183 -23.46 -7.73 10.21
CA LEU A 183 -24.74 -7.34 10.80
C LEU A 183 -25.40 -6.22 9.99
N MET A 184 -24.64 -5.17 9.63
CA MET A 184 -25.15 -4.06 8.82
C MET A 184 -25.63 -4.52 7.44
N LEU A 185 -24.90 -5.44 6.79
CA LEU A 185 -25.30 -6.00 5.50
C LEU A 185 -26.59 -6.84 5.59
N VAL A 186 -26.81 -7.55 6.68
CA VAL A 186 -28.02 -8.37 6.88
C VAL A 186 -29.28 -7.50 7.03
N PHE A 187 -29.16 -6.35 7.70
CA PHE A 187 -30.28 -5.44 7.93
C PHE A 187 -30.38 -4.30 6.89
N GLY A 188 -29.47 -4.27 5.90
CA GLY A 188 -29.41 -3.24 4.88
C GLY A 188 -30.40 -3.46 3.73
N GLU A 189 -30.73 -2.38 3.02
CA GLU A 189 -31.49 -2.47 1.77
C GLU A 189 -30.66 -3.14 0.68
N ILE A 190 -31.31 -3.93 -0.18
CA ILE A 190 -30.65 -4.77 -1.20
C ILE A 190 -29.70 -3.97 -2.10
N ASN A 191 -30.09 -2.76 -2.52
CA ASN A 191 -29.29 -1.93 -3.41
C ASN A 191 -28.01 -1.43 -2.71
N ALA A 192 -28.14 -0.88 -1.50
CA ALA A 192 -27.00 -0.41 -0.72
C ALA A 192 -26.06 -1.55 -0.32
N VAL A 193 -26.61 -2.75 -0.04
CA VAL A 193 -25.83 -3.96 0.24
C VAL A 193 -25.04 -4.42 -0.98
N GLN A 194 -25.61 -4.34 -2.19
CA GLN A 194 -24.89 -4.66 -3.42
C GLN A 194 -23.73 -3.68 -3.65
N GLU A 195 -23.96 -2.38 -3.48
CA GLU A 195 -22.92 -1.35 -3.60
C GLU A 195 -21.80 -1.54 -2.56
N ALA A 196 -22.17 -1.77 -1.31
CA ALA A 196 -21.23 -2.09 -0.23
C ALA A 196 -20.42 -3.36 -0.53
N SER A 197 -21.05 -4.38 -1.11
CA SER A 197 -20.38 -5.64 -1.48
C SER A 197 -19.35 -5.43 -2.59
N VAL A 198 -19.64 -4.57 -3.56
CA VAL A 198 -18.67 -4.19 -4.60
C VAL A 198 -17.48 -3.43 -3.99
N TRP A 199 -17.73 -2.55 -3.04
CA TRP A 199 -16.66 -1.82 -2.34
C TRP A 199 -15.77 -2.77 -1.51
N LEU A 200 -16.39 -3.71 -0.77
CA LEU A 200 -15.71 -4.73 0.03
C LEU A 200 -14.95 -5.77 -0.80
N ALA A 201 -15.18 -5.87 -2.10
CA ALA A 201 -14.34 -6.69 -2.97
C ALA A 201 -13.00 -6.00 -3.28
N GLY A 202 -12.95 -4.67 -3.15
CA GLY A 202 -11.86 -3.85 -3.65
C GLY A 202 -11.89 -3.74 -5.18
N SER A 203 -11.76 -2.51 -5.68
CA SER A 203 -11.74 -2.25 -7.12
C SER A 203 -11.02 -0.95 -7.42
N VAL A 204 -10.30 -0.94 -8.54
CA VAL A 204 -9.76 0.29 -9.16
C VAL A 204 -10.67 0.80 -10.27
N TYR A 205 -11.82 0.16 -10.50
CA TYR A 205 -12.84 0.63 -11.43
C TYR A 205 -13.38 2.00 -10.97
N GLY A 206 -13.66 2.90 -11.92
CA GLY A 206 -14.09 4.27 -11.61
C GLY A 206 -12.96 5.22 -11.14
N SER A 207 -11.71 4.75 -11.10
CA SER A 207 -10.56 5.61 -10.81
C SER A 207 -10.43 6.75 -11.81
N ASN A 208 -10.13 7.94 -11.32
CA ASN A 208 -9.94 9.16 -12.10
C ASN A 208 -8.62 9.86 -11.71
N TRP A 209 -8.29 10.96 -12.37
CA TRP A 209 -7.05 11.70 -12.10
C TRP A 209 -6.96 12.29 -10.69
N GLN A 210 -8.09 12.62 -10.05
CA GLN A 210 -8.10 13.07 -8.67
C GLN A 210 -7.61 11.96 -7.72
N HIS A 211 -8.03 10.71 -7.93
CA HIS A 211 -7.51 9.57 -7.18
C HIS A 211 -6.01 9.38 -7.41
N VAL A 212 -5.54 9.49 -8.65
CA VAL A 212 -4.11 9.40 -9.02
C VAL A 212 -3.30 10.44 -8.27
N HIS A 213 -3.71 11.71 -8.31
CA HIS A 213 -2.98 12.79 -7.62
C HIS A 213 -2.99 12.61 -6.10
N THR A 214 -4.13 12.20 -5.53
CA THR A 214 -4.27 11.97 -4.09
C THR A 214 -3.32 10.87 -3.63
N ILE A 215 -3.37 9.69 -4.24
CA ILE A 215 -2.50 8.59 -3.84
C ILE A 215 -1.03 8.89 -4.13
N ALA A 216 -0.71 9.51 -5.27
CA ALA A 216 0.67 9.84 -5.62
C ALA A 216 1.31 10.82 -4.62
N LEU A 217 0.58 11.85 -4.19
CA LEU A 217 1.08 12.82 -3.20
C LEU A 217 1.39 12.13 -1.86
N TRP A 218 0.44 11.38 -1.32
CA TRP A 218 0.62 10.67 -0.05
C TRP A 218 1.69 9.59 -0.15
N LEU A 219 1.72 8.85 -1.26
CA LEU A 219 2.73 7.83 -1.50
C LEU A 219 4.14 8.44 -1.58
N ALA A 220 4.32 9.56 -2.27
CA ALA A 220 5.61 10.24 -2.35
C ALA A 220 6.13 10.63 -0.95
N VAL A 221 5.26 11.20 -0.11
CA VAL A 221 5.62 11.57 1.27
C VAL A 221 5.94 10.33 2.11
N LEU A 222 5.05 9.33 2.12
CA LEU A 222 5.18 8.15 2.97
C LEU A 222 6.32 7.22 2.54
N LEU A 223 6.56 7.05 1.23
CA LEU A 223 7.71 6.31 0.73
C LEU A 223 9.02 7.00 1.08
N THR A 224 9.08 8.33 0.97
CA THR A 224 10.27 9.09 1.39
C THR A 224 10.55 8.84 2.86
N LEU A 225 9.55 8.93 3.73
CA LEU A 225 9.68 8.63 5.16
C LEU A 225 10.09 7.17 5.41
N ALA A 226 9.51 6.22 4.68
CA ALA A 226 9.86 4.79 4.79
C ALA A 226 11.33 4.53 4.42
N VAL A 227 11.82 5.12 3.33
CA VAL A 227 13.22 4.98 2.88
C VAL A 227 14.18 5.62 3.89
N LEU A 228 13.83 6.78 4.44
CA LEU A 228 14.62 7.43 5.50
C LEU A 228 14.70 6.57 6.78
N MET A 229 13.66 5.78 7.06
CA MET A 229 13.57 4.86 8.20
C MET A 229 14.08 3.44 7.90
N ALA A 230 14.57 3.16 6.69
CA ALA A 230 14.98 1.80 6.30
C ALA A 230 16.15 1.26 7.15
N ARG A 231 17.07 2.13 7.58
CA ARG A 231 18.20 1.73 8.44
C ARG A 231 17.73 1.32 9.83
N GLN A 232 16.80 2.08 10.39
CA GLN A 232 16.17 1.87 11.67
C GLN A 232 15.44 0.53 11.66
N LEU A 233 14.69 0.25 10.59
CA LEU A 233 14.03 -1.04 10.39
C LEU A 233 15.04 -2.21 10.36
N ASN A 234 16.18 -2.05 9.67
CA ASN A 234 17.24 -3.06 9.66
C ASN A 234 17.84 -3.29 11.05
N THR A 235 17.98 -2.24 11.87
CA THR A 235 18.44 -2.37 13.25
C THR A 235 17.41 -3.09 14.12
N LEU A 236 16.12 -2.80 13.97
CA LEU A 236 15.04 -3.49 14.68
C LEU A 236 14.96 -4.98 14.31
N ASN A 237 15.28 -5.35 13.06
CA ASN A 237 15.33 -6.75 12.62
C ASN A 237 16.38 -7.59 13.37
N LEU A 238 17.44 -6.98 13.91
CA LEU A 238 18.44 -7.68 14.73
C LEU A 238 17.89 -8.10 16.10
N GLY A 239 16.75 -7.52 16.52
CA GLY A 239 16.11 -7.76 17.79
C GLY A 239 16.28 -6.60 18.77
N ASP A 240 15.31 -6.50 19.69
CA ASP A 240 15.14 -5.34 20.58
C ASP A 240 16.34 -5.10 21.51
N ASP A 241 17.03 -6.14 21.95
CA ASP A 241 18.19 -6.02 22.85
C ASP A 241 19.42 -5.47 22.11
N ILE A 242 19.68 -6.00 20.91
CA ILE A 242 20.78 -5.52 20.06
C ILE A 242 20.51 -4.09 19.61
N ALA A 243 19.28 -3.79 19.19
CA ALA A 243 18.89 -2.44 18.80
C ALA A 243 19.06 -1.45 19.97
N ARG A 244 18.62 -1.79 21.18
CA ARG A 244 18.85 -0.96 22.38
C ARG A 244 20.33 -0.78 22.67
N GLY A 245 21.15 -1.83 22.54
CA GLY A 245 22.60 -1.75 22.70
C GLY A 245 23.30 -0.84 21.68
N LEU A 246 22.71 -0.67 20.49
CA LEU A 246 23.16 0.26 19.45
C LEU A 246 22.64 1.70 19.63
N GLY A 247 21.98 2.00 20.77
CA GLY A 247 21.47 3.34 21.10
C GLY A 247 20.14 3.69 20.43
N VAL A 248 19.46 2.72 19.80
CA VAL A 248 18.16 2.94 19.16
C VAL A 248 17.04 3.00 20.20
N ARG A 249 16.22 4.05 20.11
CA ARG A 249 14.95 4.14 20.83
C ARG A 249 13.90 3.24 20.15
N VAL A 250 13.95 1.94 20.46
CA VAL A 250 13.15 0.89 19.82
C VAL A 250 11.67 1.24 19.74
N GLU A 251 11.07 1.65 20.85
CA GLU A 251 9.64 1.97 20.90
C GLU A 251 9.27 3.15 20.00
N VAL A 252 10.04 4.23 20.00
CA VAL A 252 9.78 5.41 19.16
C VAL A 252 9.85 5.03 17.68
N GLN A 253 10.89 4.29 17.29
CA GLN A 253 11.04 3.87 15.89
C GLN A 253 9.93 2.90 15.48
N ARG A 254 9.52 2.00 16.37
CA ARG A 254 8.43 1.07 16.12
C ARG A 254 7.12 1.81 15.89
N VAL A 255 6.80 2.80 16.73
CA VAL A 255 5.59 3.63 16.58
C VAL A 255 5.60 4.40 15.26
N VAL A 256 6.72 5.03 14.91
CA VAL A 256 6.84 5.79 13.66
C VAL A 256 6.68 4.87 12.44
N LEU A 257 7.38 3.73 12.42
CA LEU A 257 7.29 2.77 11.32
C LEU A 257 5.89 2.15 11.20
N LEU A 258 5.25 1.81 12.33
CA LEU A 258 3.86 1.35 12.33
C LEU A 258 2.92 2.43 11.79
N GLY A 259 3.10 3.69 12.19
CA GLY A 259 2.32 4.82 11.67
C GLY A 259 2.45 4.96 10.16
N ILE A 260 3.67 4.86 9.62
CA ILE A 260 3.92 4.90 8.17
C ILE A 260 3.25 3.71 7.47
N SER A 261 3.40 2.50 8.01
CA SER A 261 2.79 1.28 7.46
C SER A 261 1.27 1.37 7.42
N VAL A 262 0.64 1.80 8.52
CA VAL A 262 -0.80 2.02 8.62
C VAL A 262 -1.26 3.10 7.66
N ALA A 263 -0.55 4.23 7.57
CA ALA A 263 -0.93 5.32 6.67
C ALA A 263 -0.89 4.88 5.18
N LEU A 264 0.15 4.13 4.78
CA LEU A 264 0.24 3.56 3.44
C LEU A 264 -0.94 2.61 3.13
N ALA A 265 -1.30 1.75 4.09
CA ALA A 265 -2.44 0.86 3.95
C ALA A 265 -3.78 1.61 3.92
N ALA A 266 -3.97 2.60 4.80
CA ALA A 266 -5.18 3.39 4.88
C ALA A 266 -5.43 4.20 3.59
N VAL A 267 -4.40 4.84 3.04
CA VAL A 267 -4.51 5.54 1.74
C VAL A 267 -4.88 4.55 0.63
N SER A 268 -4.25 3.37 0.60
CA SER A 268 -4.55 2.33 -0.40
C SER A 268 -6.01 1.89 -0.36
N VAL A 269 -6.48 1.57 0.85
CA VAL A 269 -7.85 1.06 1.06
C VAL A 269 -8.89 2.15 0.81
N SER A 270 -8.58 3.40 1.12
CA SER A 270 -9.50 4.52 0.83
C SER A 270 -9.75 4.74 -0.66
N VAL A 271 -8.76 4.44 -1.51
CA VAL A 271 -8.84 4.69 -2.95
C VAL A 271 -9.32 3.47 -3.73
N ALA A 272 -8.90 2.26 -3.35
CA ALA A 272 -9.18 1.05 -4.12
C ALA A 272 -9.99 -0.01 -3.35
N GLY A 273 -10.50 0.33 -2.17
CA GLY A 273 -11.19 -0.62 -1.29
C GLY A 273 -10.24 -1.71 -0.77
N THR A 274 -10.81 -2.83 -0.37
CA THR A 274 -10.07 -3.85 0.38
C THR A 274 -9.32 -4.82 -0.52
N ILE A 275 -8.13 -4.41 -0.98
CA ILE A 275 -7.23 -5.27 -1.75
C ILE A 275 -6.31 -6.05 -0.79
N GLY A 276 -6.42 -7.38 -0.81
CA GLY A 276 -5.64 -8.30 0.04
C GLY A 276 -4.38 -8.86 -0.64
N PHE A 277 -3.54 -9.54 0.15
CA PHE A 277 -2.38 -10.35 -0.25
C PHE A 277 -1.19 -9.62 -0.90
N VAL A 278 -1.37 -8.44 -1.47
CA VAL A 278 -0.28 -7.67 -2.09
C VAL A 278 0.81 -7.32 -1.06
N GLY A 279 0.39 -6.92 0.15
CA GLY A 279 1.29 -6.62 1.28
C GLY A 279 2.04 -7.84 1.82
N LEU A 280 1.56 -9.05 1.56
CA LEU A 280 2.20 -10.29 2.00
C LEU A 280 3.17 -10.83 0.93
N VAL A 281 2.69 -10.96 -0.31
CA VAL A 281 3.40 -11.67 -1.39
C VAL A 281 4.54 -10.83 -1.97
N ALA A 282 4.29 -9.57 -2.31
CA ALA A 282 5.28 -8.73 -2.98
C ALA A 282 6.58 -8.55 -2.17
N PRO A 283 6.56 -8.18 -0.88
CA PRO A 283 7.80 -8.05 -0.11
C PRO A 283 8.44 -9.38 0.25
N HIS A 284 7.73 -10.51 0.13
CA HIS A 284 8.32 -11.83 0.26
C HIS A 284 9.12 -12.21 -0.99
N ILE A 285 8.56 -11.97 -2.18
CA ILE A 285 9.26 -12.20 -3.47
C ILE A 285 10.50 -11.29 -3.60
N ALA A 286 10.44 -10.07 -3.07
CA ALA A 286 11.54 -9.10 -3.19
C ALA A 286 12.74 -9.39 -2.26
N ARG A 287 12.59 -10.28 -1.27
CA ARG A 287 13.63 -10.64 -0.30
C ARG A 287 14.49 -11.79 -0.81
#